data_AF-A0A1G9QAL1-F1
#
_entry.id   AF-A0A1G9QAL1-F1
#
_cell.length_a   1.000
_cell.length_b   1.000
_cell.length_c   1.000
_cell.angle_alpha   90.00
_cell.angle_beta   90.00
_cell.angle_gamma   90.00
#
_symmetry.space_group_name_H-M   'P 1'
#
loop_
_entity.id
_entity.type
_entity.pdbx_description
1 polymer ?
#
loop_
_entity_poly.entity_id
_entity_poly.type
_entity_poly.pdbx_seq_one_letter_code
_entity_poly.pdbx_strand_id
1 'polypeptide(L)'
;MRANRIKEYLIKIIGPKEDFPLEARIFHTICVISFLILTVSMPLNISYGLNELAILMGILQAVVMLLYYLSRVLKRLKLSIILFGLAANGLFVTNFYYNSGINGPGLMLFLLCIFLITIIVPKNQYPFWLLLNISEVMILLFLSYHNPSLIDNRYPNLLLQYADIGSTYILSALLIFAATNYIRKSYNWEKIVAEEKAEELKISNETKNKLLSILAHDLRAPLGSIQNYLEFLSELDLDEKQKQSITSSLLSETKNTQQMLSNLLSWSKSQMEGVTVNLQEINLKEALMPAIRAQQTRAEEKSIHLE
;
A
#
# COMPACT_ATOMS: atom_id res chain seq x y z
N MET A 1 -1.64 8.02 -26.69
CA MET A 1 -0.89 9.17 -26.11
C MET A 1 -1.72 10.06 -25.16
N ARG A 2 -2.90 10.59 -25.54
CA ARG A 2 -3.69 11.50 -24.66
C ARG A 2 -4.15 10.89 -23.33
N ALA A 3 -4.55 9.61 -23.31
CA ALA A 3 -4.98 8.93 -22.09
C ALA A 3 -3.88 8.80 -21.01
N ASN A 4 -2.61 8.64 -21.41
CA ASN A 4 -1.49 8.56 -20.47
C ASN A 4 -1.20 9.91 -19.80
N ARG A 5 -1.30 11.02 -20.54
CA ARG A 5 -1.11 12.36 -19.96
C ARG A 5 -2.17 12.71 -18.92
N ILE A 6 -3.44 12.38 -19.16
CA ILE A 6 -4.52 12.61 -18.18
C ILE A 6 -4.26 11.85 -16.89
N LYS A 7 -3.81 10.59 -17.00
CA LYS A 7 -3.46 9.75 -15.85
C LYS A 7 -2.30 10.34 -15.05
N GLU A 8 -1.27 10.85 -15.70
CA GLU A 8 -0.13 11.52 -15.05
C GLU A 8 -0.55 12.79 -14.29
N TYR A 9 -1.40 13.63 -14.88
CA TYR A 9 -1.92 14.82 -14.21
C TYR A 9 -2.78 14.46 -12.99
N LEU A 10 -3.65 13.45 -13.12
CA LEU A 10 -4.45 12.96 -11.99
C LEU A 10 -3.59 12.45 -10.84
N ILE A 11 -2.48 11.76 -11.13
CA ILE A 11 -1.53 11.32 -10.10
C ILE A 11 -0.86 12.52 -9.42
N LYS A 12 -0.49 13.57 -10.16
CA LYS A 12 0.09 14.78 -9.56
C LYS A 12 -0.89 15.49 -8.62
N ILE A 13 -2.15 15.60 -9.03
CA ILE A 13 -3.22 16.24 -8.26
C ILE A 13 -3.58 15.40 -7.03
N ILE A 14 -3.81 14.10 -7.18
CA ILE A 14 -4.21 13.22 -6.05
C ILE A 14 -3.04 12.97 -5.09
N GLY A 15 -1.81 13.00 -5.60
CA GLY A 15 -0.60 12.65 -4.86
C GLY A 15 -0.11 11.26 -5.25
N PRO A 16 1.22 11.11 -5.47
CA PRO A 16 1.83 9.83 -5.76
C PRO A 16 1.69 8.87 -4.56
N LYS A 17 1.68 7.57 -4.83
CA LYS A 17 1.40 6.54 -3.80
C LYS A 17 2.54 6.42 -2.79
N GLU A 18 3.73 6.80 -3.22
CA GLU A 18 4.98 6.78 -2.45
C GLU A 18 4.95 7.83 -1.33
N ASP A 19 4.27 8.96 -1.57
CA ASP A 19 4.22 10.09 -0.63
C ASP A 19 2.94 10.14 0.21
N PHE A 20 1.85 9.52 -0.27
CA PHE A 20 0.52 9.65 0.33
C PHE A 20 -0.16 8.31 0.60
N PRO A 21 -0.64 8.09 1.85
CA PRO A 21 -1.41 6.90 2.19
C PRO A 21 -2.74 6.88 1.42
N LEU A 22 -3.38 5.72 1.39
CA LEU A 22 -4.62 5.50 0.65
C LEU A 22 -5.71 6.51 1.05
N GLU A 23 -5.88 6.76 2.35
CA GLU A 23 -6.88 7.67 2.92
C GLU A 23 -6.66 9.11 2.43
N ALA A 24 -5.41 9.56 2.35
CA ALA A 24 -5.07 10.87 1.81
C ALA A 24 -5.45 10.98 0.33
N ARG A 25 -5.13 9.96 -0.46
CA ARG A 25 -5.44 9.92 -1.89
C ARG A 25 -6.96 9.90 -2.14
N ILE A 26 -7.72 9.19 -1.31
CA ILE A 26 -9.18 9.21 -1.35
C ILE A 26 -9.72 10.59 -0.99
N PHE A 27 -9.24 11.20 0.11
CA PHE A 27 -9.63 12.54 0.53
C PHE A 27 -9.35 13.60 -0.54
N HIS A 28 -8.17 13.58 -1.16
CA HIS A 28 -7.81 14.47 -2.26
C HIS A 28 -8.72 14.29 -3.47
N THR A 29 -9.06 13.04 -3.80
CA THR A 29 -9.98 12.72 -4.90
C THR A 29 -11.37 13.31 -4.62
N ILE A 30 -11.88 13.14 -3.40
CA ILE A 30 -13.17 13.73 -2.98
C ILE A 30 -13.11 15.25 -3.08
N CYS A 31 -12.06 15.90 -2.56
CA CYS A 31 -11.91 17.36 -2.65
C CYS A 31 -11.92 17.87 -4.10
N VAL A 32 -11.20 17.19 -5.01
CA VAL A 32 -11.14 17.58 -6.42
C VAL A 32 -12.50 17.41 -7.10
N ILE A 33 -13.20 16.30 -6.87
CA ILE A 33 -14.53 16.08 -7.45
C ILE A 33 -15.53 17.08 -6.85
N SER A 34 -15.53 17.28 -5.53
CA SER A 34 -16.35 18.28 -4.86
C SER A 34 -16.09 19.68 -5.40
N PHE A 35 -14.84 20.07 -5.64
CA PHE A 35 -14.50 21.35 -6.25
C PHE A 35 -15.13 21.51 -7.64
N LEU A 36 -15.04 20.49 -8.49
CA LEU A 36 -15.65 20.51 -9.82
C LEU A 36 -17.18 20.59 -9.76
N ILE A 37 -17.80 19.81 -8.86
CA ILE A 37 -19.25 19.84 -8.63
C ILE A 37 -19.69 21.24 -8.19
N LEU A 38 -19.03 21.82 -7.20
CA LEU A 38 -19.37 23.15 -6.68
C LEU A 38 -19.21 24.25 -7.73
N THR A 39 -18.19 24.13 -8.59
CA THR A 39 -17.99 25.04 -9.74
C THR A 39 -19.18 25.02 -10.71
N VAL A 40 -19.81 23.86 -10.90
CA VAL A 40 -20.99 23.72 -11.77
C VAL A 40 -22.28 24.11 -11.03
N SER A 41 -22.40 23.76 -9.75
CA SER A 41 -23.59 24.04 -8.93
C SER A 41 -23.77 25.53 -8.64
N MET A 42 -22.70 26.31 -8.52
CA MET A 42 -22.79 27.73 -8.18
C MET A 42 -23.51 28.56 -9.28
N PRO A 43 -23.16 28.47 -10.59
CA PRO A 43 -23.93 29.10 -11.66
C PRO A 43 -25.37 28.62 -11.76
N LEU A 44 -25.64 27.33 -11.50
CA LEU A 44 -27.00 26.79 -11.51
C LEU A 44 -27.87 27.45 -10.44
N ASN A 45 -27.36 27.58 -9.21
CA ASN A 45 -28.07 28.27 -8.13
C ASN A 45 -28.38 29.74 -8.46
N ILE A 46 -27.44 30.45 -9.11
CA ILE A 46 -27.69 31.81 -9.60
C ILE A 46 -28.82 31.80 -10.65
N SER A 47 -28.78 30.85 -11.59
CA SER A 47 -29.81 30.72 -12.63
C SER A 47 -31.21 30.41 -12.09
N TYR A 48 -31.28 29.76 -10.92
CA TYR A 48 -32.53 29.46 -10.21
C TYR A 48 -33.03 30.63 -9.34
N GLY A 49 -32.28 31.72 -9.25
CA GLY A 49 -32.58 32.87 -8.38
C GLY A 49 -32.20 32.64 -6.91
N LEU A 50 -31.45 31.57 -6.60
CA LEU A 50 -31.06 31.17 -5.25
C LEU A 50 -29.67 31.75 -4.90
N ASN A 51 -29.58 33.07 -4.83
CA ASN A 51 -28.31 33.78 -4.62
C ASN A 51 -27.62 33.42 -3.29
N GLU A 52 -28.39 33.23 -2.22
CA GLU A 52 -27.86 32.81 -0.92
C GLU A 52 -27.17 31.43 -1.00
N LEU A 53 -27.74 30.51 -1.77
CA LEU A 53 -27.14 29.19 -1.99
C LEU A 53 -25.89 29.27 -2.87
N ALA A 54 -25.87 30.16 -3.86
CA ALA A 54 -24.66 30.37 -4.67
C ALA A 54 -23.49 30.89 -3.82
N ILE A 55 -23.75 31.81 -2.88
CA ILE A 55 -22.74 32.29 -1.92
C ILE A 55 -22.26 31.13 -1.04
N LEU A 56 -23.19 30.31 -0.52
CA LEU A 56 -22.86 29.13 0.28
C LEU A 56 -21.96 28.14 -0.49
N MET A 57 -22.22 27.90 -1.78
CA MET A 57 -21.38 27.05 -2.63
C MET A 57 -19.98 27.63 -2.80
N GLY A 58 -19.84 28.95 -2.97
CA GLY A 58 -18.55 29.62 -3.03
C GLY A 58 -17.74 29.49 -1.74
N ILE A 59 -18.39 29.64 -0.58
CA ILE A 59 -17.76 29.40 0.74
C ILE A 59 -17.30 27.94 0.85
N LEU A 60 -18.17 26.98 0.51
CA LEU A 60 -17.83 25.57 0.55
C LEU A 60 -16.67 25.23 -0.40
N GLN A 61 -16.63 25.85 -1.57
CA GLN A 61 -15.54 25.68 -2.53
C GLN A 61 -14.20 26.20 -1.98
N ALA A 62 -14.20 27.36 -1.32
CA ALA A 62 -13.02 27.90 -0.65
C ALA A 62 -12.55 26.99 0.50
N VAL A 63 -13.48 26.47 1.30
CA VAL A 63 -13.19 25.50 2.37
C VAL A 63 -12.57 24.22 1.80
N VAL A 64 -13.16 23.64 0.75
CA VAL A 64 -12.61 22.42 0.11
C VAL A 64 -11.21 22.66 -0.42
N MET A 65 -10.95 23.82 -1.05
CA MET A 65 -9.59 24.18 -1.51
C MET A 65 -8.60 24.31 -0.36
N LEU A 66 -8.99 24.98 0.73
CA LEU A 66 -8.15 25.15 1.91
C LEU A 66 -7.80 23.80 2.55
N LEU A 67 -8.79 22.91 2.69
CA LEU A 67 -8.60 21.59 3.29
C LEU A 67 -7.77 20.67 2.39
N TYR A 68 -7.98 20.75 1.08
CA TYR A 68 -7.11 20.10 0.11
C TYR A 68 -5.66 20.59 0.26
N TYR A 69 -5.44 21.90 0.36
CA TYR A 69 -4.10 22.46 0.56
C TYR A 69 -3.46 22.00 1.88
N LEU A 70 -4.21 22.03 2.98
CA LEU A 70 -3.76 21.56 4.30
C LEU A 70 -3.35 20.08 4.27
N SER A 71 -4.12 19.24 3.58
CA SER A 71 -3.83 17.81 3.45
C SER A 71 -2.66 17.56 2.48
N ARG A 72 -2.69 18.18 1.30
CA ARG A 72 -1.78 17.86 0.18
C ARG A 72 -0.41 18.51 0.32
N VAL A 73 -0.35 19.76 0.77
CA VAL A 73 0.88 20.57 0.84
C VAL A 73 1.46 20.54 2.24
N LEU A 74 0.62 20.79 3.25
CA LEU A 74 1.06 20.83 4.65
C LEU A 74 1.08 19.45 5.33
N LYS A 75 0.66 18.39 4.62
CA LYS A 75 0.65 16.99 5.09
C LYS A 75 -0.16 16.79 6.39
N ARG A 76 -1.14 17.65 6.67
CA ARG A 76 -1.98 17.60 7.88
C ARG A 76 -3.31 16.89 7.61
N LEU A 77 -3.25 15.62 7.18
CA LEU A 77 -4.43 14.84 6.78
C LEU A 77 -5.49 14.75 7.90
N LYS A 78 -5.11 14.30 9.10
CA LYS A 78 -6.05 14.10 10.21
C LYS A 78 -6.83 15.38 10.55
N LEU A 79 -6.13 16.51 10.62
CA LEU A 79 -6.75 17.82 10.85
C LEU A 79 -7.70 18.19 9.71
N SER A 80 -7.28 17.97 8.46
CA SER A 80 -8.08 18.29 7.27
C SER A 80 -9.39 17.50 7.24
N ILE A 81 -9.35 16.21 7.62
CA ILE A 81 -10.55 15.35 7.68
C ILE A 81 -11.52 15.82 8.78
N ILE A 82 -11.01 16.15 9.97
CA ILE A 82 -11.85 16.63 11.08
C ILE A 82 -12.52 17.95 10.69
N LEU A 83 -11.73 18.90 10.16
CA LEU A 83 -12.25 20.20 9.71
C LEU A 83 -13.23 20.03 8.54
N PHE A 84 -12.98 19.08 7.62
CA PHE A 84 -13.91 18.75 6.54
C PHE A 84 -15.26 18.29 7.09
N GLY A 85 -15.26 17.34 8.03
CA GLY A 85 -16.49 16.83 8.61
C GLY A 85 -17.26 17.91 9.39
N LEU A 86 -16.57 18.73 10.19
CA LEU A 86 -17.22 19.83 10.92
C LEU A 86 -17.79 20.90 9.98
N ALA A 87 -17.02 21.31 8.98
CA ALA A 87 -17.46 22.31 8.01
C ALA A 87 -18.61 21.79 7.15
N ALA A 88 -18.55 20.54 6.68
CA ALA A 88 -19.61 19.95 5.87
C ALA A 88 -20.94 19.87 6.64
N ASN A 89 -20.93 19.41 7.89
CA ASN A 89 -22.14 19.34 8.70
C ASN A 89 -22.71 20.75 8.98
N GLY A 90 -21.88 21.71 9.39
CA GLY A 90 -22.33 23.09 9.62
C GLY A 90 -22.90 23.75 8.35
N LEU A 91 -22.27 23.55 7.20
CA LEU A 91 -22.74 24.09 5.93
C LEU A 91 -24.01 23.39 5.44
N PHE A 92 -24.21 22.10 5.72
CA PHE A 92 -25.45 21.39 5.39
C PHE A 92 -26.62 21.75 6.31
N VAL A 93 -26.36 22.11 7.58
CA VAL A 93 -27.37 22.76 8.43
C VAL A 93 -27.83 24.07 7.79
N THR A 94 -26.90 24.94 7.39
CA THR A 94 -27.23 26.18 6.68
C THR A 94 -27.96 25.89 5.37
N ASN A 95 -27.50 24.91 4.58
CA ASN A 95 -28.18 24.51 3.35
C ASN A 95 -29.62 24.07 3.62
N PHE A 96 -29.89 23.29 4.68
CA PHE A 96 -31.24 22.86 5.01
C PHE A 96 -32.19 24.04 5.23
N TYR A 97 -31.76 25.08 5.95
CA TYR A 97 -32.58 26.29 6.15
C TYR A 97 -32.79 27.11 4.88
N TYR A 98 -31.72 27.35 4.11
CA TYR A 98 -31.77 28.20 2.93
C TYR A 98 -32.27 27.48 1.66
N ASN A 99 -32.32 26.15 1.68
CA ASN A 99 -32.76 25.31 0.57
C ASN A 99 -34.09 24.59 0.86
N SER A 100 -35.03 25.32 1.45
CA SER A 100 -36.43 24.88 1.66
C SER A 100 -36.61 23.62 2.54
N GLY A 101 -35.62 23.25 3.35
CA GLY A 101 -35.69 22.17 4.35
C GLY A 101 -36.08 20.81 3.77
N ILE A 102 -37.16 20.23 4.30
CA ILE A 102 -37.71 18.92 3.89
C ILE A 102 -38.18 18.96 2.42
N ASN A 103 -38.56 20.13 1.91
CA ASN A 103 -39.03 20.32 0.54
C ASN A 103 -37.87 20.51 -0.45
N GLY A 104 -36.62 20.54 0.00
CA GLY A 104 -35.43 20.61 -0.85
C GLY A 104 -34.51 19.40 -0.66
N PRO A 105 -33.29 19.44 -1.23
CA PRO A 105 -32.37 18.31 -1.23
C PRO A 105 -31.55 18.13 0.06
N GLY A 106 -31.82 18.91 1.13
CA GLY A 106 -30.95 18.97 2.31
C GLY A 106 -30.70 17.61 2.99
N LEU A 107 -31.74 16.80 3.19
CA LEU A 107 -31.59 15.46 3.79
C LEU A 107 -30.70 14.52 2.96
N MET A 108 -30.74 14.66 1.64
CA MET A 108 -29.90 13.88 0.74
C MET A 108 -28.42 14.27 0.88
N LEU A 109 -28.13 15.55 1.07
CA LEU A 109 -26.77 16.03 1.31
C LEU A 109 -26.21 15.52 2.65
N PHE A 110 -27.03 15.36 3.68
CA PHE A 110 -26.62 14.72 4.94
C PHE A 110 -26.25 13.25 4.74
N LEU A 111 -27.02 12.48 3.95
CA LEU A 111 -26.68 11.10 3.61
C LEU A 111 -25.39 11.00 2.80
N LEU A 112 -25.17 11.92 1.86
CA LEU A 112 -23.92 12.02 1.12
C LEU A 112 -22.75 12.36 2.07
N CYS A 113 -22.95 13.28 3.00
CA CYS A 113 -21.94 13.70 3.98
C CYS A 113 -21.42 12.49 4.77
N ILE A 114 -22.33 11.73 5.38
CA ILE A 114 -21.94 10.58 6.22
C ILE A 114 -21.26 9.49 5.39
N PHE A 115 -21.71 9.26 4.14
CA PHE A 115 -21.04 8.35 3.22
C PHE A 115 -19.60 8.78 2.93
N LEU A 116 -19.37 10.05 2.59
CA LEU A 116 -18.03 10.56 2.31
C LEU A 116 -17.12 10.55 3.54
N ILE A 117 -17.66 10.94 4.71
CA ILE A 117 -16.90 10.96 5.97
C ILE A 117 -16.46 9.55 6.34
N THR A 118 -17.35 8.56 6.30
CA THR A 118 -17.04 7.16 6.68
C THR A 118 -16.03 6.49 5.76
N ILE A 119 -15.94 6.91 4.50
CA ILE A 119 -14.89 6.46 3.57
C ILE A 119 -13.48 6.88 4.03
N ILE A 120 -13.35 8.06 4.64
CA ILE A 120 -12.05 8.70 4.87
C ILE A 120 -11.60 8.56 6.33
N VAL A 121 -12.55 8.61 7.26
CA VAL A 121 -12.30 8.60 8.70
C VAL A 121 -11.91 7.19 9.18
N PRO A 122 -11.03 7.05 10.19
CA PRO A 122 -10.73 5.75 10.78
C PRO A 122 -11.94 5.13 11.49
N LYS A 123 -12.04 3.79 11.45
CA LYS A 123 -13.19 3.02 11.97
C LYS A 123 -13.58 3.34 13.41
N ASN A 124 -12.62 3.65 14.27
CA ASN A 124 -12.87 4.00 15.67
C ASN A 124 -13.69 5.28 15.86
N GLN A 125 -13.74 6.16 14.86
CA GLN A 125 -14.53 7.39 14.89
C GLN A 125 -15.91 7.24 14.23
N TYR A 126 -16.22 6.11 13.58
CA TYR A 126 -17.51 5.91 12.90
C TYR A 126 -18.72 6.18 13.80
N PRO A 127 -18.78 5.67 15.05
CA PRO A 127 -19.94 5.90 15.90
C PRO A 127 -20.15 7.39 16.20
N PHE A 128 -19.07 8.14 16.42
CA PHE A 128 -19.15 9.58 16.68
C PHE A 128 -19.78 10.33 15.50
N TRP A 129 -19.25 10.15 14.29
CA TRP A 129 -19.76 10.85 13.11
C TRP A 129 -21.17 10.42 12.73
N LEU A 130 -21.51 9.14 12.92
CA LEU A 130 -22.85 8.64 12.68
C LEU A 130 -23.86 9.24 13.66
N LEU A 131 -23.54 9.22 14.96
CA LEU A 131 -24.40 9.80 15.99
C LEU A 131 -24.56 11.31 15.81
N LEU A 132 -23.48 12.03 15.49
CA LEU A 132 -23.53 13.46 15.19
C LEU A 132 -24.49 13.74 14.03
N ASN A 133 -24.34 13.04 12.91
CA ASN A 133 -25.17 13.23 11.71
C ASN A 133 -26.65 12.90 11.97
N ILE A 134 -26.94 11.78 12.63
CA ILE A 134 -28.32 11.41 13.00
C ILE A 134 -28.91 12.46 13.95
N SER A 135 -28.15 12.89 14.97
CA SER A 135 -28.62 13.88 15.93
C SER A 135 -28.93 15.22 15.26
N GLU A 136 -28.05 15.69 14.36
CA GLU A 136 -28.25 16.91 13.59
C GLU A 136 -29.52 16.83 12.74
N VAL A 137 -29.71 15.74 11.99
CA VAL A 137 -30.91 15.54 11.17
C VAL A 137 -32.17 15.51 12.04
N MET A 138 -32.15 14.77 13.16
CA MET A 138 -33.30 14.68 14.07
C MET A 138 -33.64 16.03 14.72
N ILE A 139 -32.63 16.81 15.12
CA ILE A 139 -32.81 18.16 15.66
C ILE A 139 -33.41 19.07 14.59
N LEU A 140 -32.91 19.04 13.36
CA LEU A 140 -33.44 19.86 12.26
C LEU A 140 -34.88 19.51 11.92
N LEU A 141 -35.23 18.23 11.87
CA LEU A 141 -36.60 17.77 11.64
C LEU A 141 -37.52 18.21 12.79
N PHE A 142 -37.06 18.09 14.04
CA PHE A 142 -37.82 18.53 15.21
C PHE A 142 -38.07 20.04 15.21
N LEU A 143 -37.03 20.84 14.90
CA LEU A 143 -37.14 22.30 14.79
C LEU A 143 -38.02 22.72 13.61
N SER A 144 -37.91 22.04 12.47
CA SER A 144 -38.75 22.27 11.29
C SER A 144 -40.23 22.00 11.56
N TYR A 145 -40.54 20.98 12.38
CA TYR A 145 -41.91 20.65 12.74
C TYR A 145 -42.53 21.69 13.70
N HIS A 146 -41.78 22.11 14.72
CA HIS A 146 -42.28 23.05 15.74
C HIS A 146 -42.32 24.50 15.24
N ASN A 147 -41.41 24.87 14.33
CA ASN A 147 -41.35 26.21 13.78
C ASN A 147 -41.37 26.19 12.24
N PRO A 148 -42.52 25.94 11.59
CA PRO A 148 -42.62 25.89 10.14
C PRO A 148 -42.22 27.22 9.44
N SER A 149 -42.42 28.36 10.10
CA SER A 149 -42.07 29.69 9.58
C SER A 149 -40.56 29.97 9.52
N LEU A 150 -39.73 29.11 10.11
CA LEU A 150 -38.26 29.19 10.00
C LEU A 150 -37.76 28.66 8.65
N ILE A 151 -38.58 27.93 7.91
CA ILE A 151 -38.22 27.29 6.64
C ILE A 151 -39.24 27.69 5.58
N ASP A 152 -38.94 28.78 4.88
CA ASP A 152 -39.74 29.21 3.73
C ASP A 152 -39.35 28.42 2.47
N ASN A 153 -40.35 28.12 1.64
CA ASN A 153 -40.07 27.62 0.30
C ASN A 153 -39.53 28.77 -0.55
N ARG A 154 -38.23 28.69 -0.87
CA ARG A 154 -37.50 29.73 -1.60
C ARG A 154 -37.47 29.52 -3.11
N TYR A 155 -38.06 28.44 -3.62
CA TYR A 155 -38.10 28.19 -5.05
C TYR A 155 -39.17 29.05 -5.73
N PRO A 156 -38.85 29.78 -6.81
CA PRO A 156 -39.82 30.62 -7.52
C PRO A 156 -40.99 29.83 -8.12
N ASN A 157 -40.77 28.56 -8.47
CA ASN A 157 -41.79 27.68 -9.03
C ASN A 157 -41.44 26.21 -8.80
N LEU A 158 -42.43 25.35 -9.03
CA LEU A 158 -42.32 23.91 -8.85
C LEU A 158 -41.23 23.30 -9.75
N LEU A 159 -41.13 23.72 -11.01
CA LEU A 159 -40.15 23.18 -11.95
C LEU A 159 -38.71 23.34 -11.45
N LEU A 160 -38.36 24.51 -10.91
CA LEU A 160 -37.03 24.80 -10.35
C LEU A 160 -36.74 23.98 -9.09
N GLN A 161 -37.75 23.75 -8.25
CA GLN A 161 -37.62 22.87 -7.09
C GLN A 161 -37.29 21.43 -7.51
N TYR A 162 -38.05 20.86 -8.44
CA TYR A 162 -37.78 19.51 -8.95
C TYR A 162 -36.43 19.43 -9.69
N ALA A 163 -36.03 20.50 -10.40
CA ALA A 163 -34.72 20.57 -11.05
C ALA A 163 -33.56 20.59 -10.05
N ASP A 164 -33.66 21.33 -8.95
CA ASP A 164 -32.63 21.36 -7.91
C ASP A 164 -32.50 20.01 -7.19
N ILE A 165 -33.63 19.40 -6.81
CA ILE A 165 -33.64 18.06 -6.21
C ILE A 165 -33.06 17.02 -7.18
N GLY A 166 -33.51 17.03 -8.44
CA GLY A 166 -33.05 16.08 -9.46
C GLY A 166 -31.57 16.23 -9.78
N SER A 167 -31.09 17.46 -9.95
CA SER A 167 -29.67 17.74 -10.21
C SER A 167 -28.79 17.37 -9.01
N THR A 168 -29.21 17.70 -7.79
CA THR A 168 -28.50 17.31 -6.56
C THR A 168 -28.45 15.79 -6.41
N TYR A 169 -29.53 15.09 -6.78
CA TYR A 169 -29.56 13.63 -6.74
C TYR A 169 -28.54 13.02 -7.71
N ILE A 170 -28.54 13.47 -8.97
CA ILE A 170 -27.61 13.01 -10.00
C ILE A 170 -26.16 13.28 -9.58
N LEU A 171 -25.85 14.49 -9.10
CA LEU A 171 -24.50 14.88 -8.69
C LEU A 171 -24.00 14.03 -7.51
N SER A 172 -24.85 13.80 -6.51
CA SER A 172 -24.51 12.95 -5.37
C SER A 172 -24.29 11.49 -5.79
N ALA A 173 -25.15 10.96 -6.65
CA ALA A 173 -25.01 9.59 -7.17
C ALA A 173 -23.72 9.43 -7.98
N LEU A 174 -23.38 10.41 -8.82
CA LEU A 174 -22.12 10.43 -9.57
C LEU A 174 -20.90 10.49 -8.64
N LEU A 175 -20.96 11.29 -7.57
CA LEU A 175 -19.88 11.38 -6.59
C LEU A 175 -19.72 10.06 -5.82
N ILE A 176 -20.81 9.44 -5.37
CA ILE A 176 -20.82 8.12 -4.72
C ILE A 176 -20.22 7.07 -5.65
N PHE A 177 -20.66 7.02 -6.91
CA PHE A 177 -20.17 6.08 -7.91
C PHE A 177 -18.68 6.28 -8.19
N ALA A 178 -18.23 7.52 -8.38
CA ALA A 178 -16.83 7.85 -8.63
C ALA A 178 -15.94 7.48 -7.42
N ALA A 179 -16.36 7.84 -6.21
CA ALA A 179 -15.64 7.51 -4.97
C ALA A 179 -15.56 5.99 -4.76
N THR A 180 -16.67 5.27 -4.89
CA THR A 180 -16.72 3.81 -4.72
C THR A 180 -15.84 3.09 -5.74
N ASN A 181 -15.89 3.49 -7.01
CA ASN A 181 -15.03 2.90 -8.04
C ASN A 181 -13.55 3.17 -7.80
N TYR A 182 -13.19 4.39 -7.36
CA TYR A 182 -11.82 4.72 -7.00
C TYR A 182 -11.32 3.82 -5.86
N ILE A 183 -12.11 3.69 -4.79
CA ILE A 183 -11.79 2.86 -3.62
C ILE A 183 -11.63 1.40 -4.04
N ARG A 184 -12.61 0.85 -4.76
CA ARG A 184 -12.58 -0.55 -5.22
C ARG A 184 -11.36 -0.84 -6.08
N LYS A 185 -11.01 0.08 -6.97
CA LYS A 185 -9.82 -0.04 -7.82
C LYS A 185 -8.53 0.02 -6.99
N SER A 186 -8.44 0.92 -6.02
CA SER A 186 -7.25 1.01 -5.18
C SER A 186 -7.10 -0.21 -4.27
N TYR A 187 -8.20 -0.69 -3.69
CA TYR A 187 -8.23 -1.91 -2.88
C TYR A 187 -7.79 -3.15 -3.67
N ASN A 188 -8.35 -3.37 -4.86
CA ASN A 188 -7.98 -4.50 -5.70
C ASN A 188 -6.50 -4.45 -6.10
N TRP A 189 -5.96 -3.26 -6.35
CA TRP A 189 -4.54 -3.10 -6.67
C TRP A 189 -3.65 -3.44 -5.47
N GLU A 190 -3.96 -2.91 -4.28
CA GLU A 190 -3.21 -3.22 -3.07
C GLU A 190 -3.28 -4.72 -2.72
N LYS A 191 -4.43 -5.37 -2.99
CA LYS A 191 -4.59 -6.81 -2.88
C LYS A 191 -3.65 -7.58 -3.81
N ILE A 192 -3.60 -7.24 -5.10
CA ILE A 192 -2.72 -7.90 -6.08
C ILE A 192 -1.24 -7.75 -5.68
N VAL A 193 -0.81 -6.54 -5.31
CA VAL A 193 0.57 -6.29 -4.87
C VAL A 193 0.90 -7.08 -3.60
N ALA A 194 -0.06 -7.24 -2.68
CA ALA A 194 0.13 -8.05 -1.48
C ALA A 194 0.25 -9.55 -1.82
N GLU A 195 -0.55 -10.05 -2.77
CA GLU A 195 -0.48 -11.42 -3.26
C GLU A 195 0.85 -11.73 -3.96
N GLU A 196 1.34 -10.81 -4.81
CA GLU A 196 2.65 -10.93 -5.46
C GLU A 196 3.78 -11.00 -4.43
N LYS A 197 3.80 -10.09 -3.45
CA LYS A 197 4.80 -10.10 -2.37
C LYS A 197 4.73 -11.36 -1.51
N ALA A 198 3.53 -11.89 -1.27
CA ALA A 198 3.35 -13.12 -0.51
C ALA A 198 3.92 -14.33 -1.27
N GLU A 199 3.74 -14.39 -2.59
CA GLU A 199 4.31 -15.44 -3.42
C GLU A 199 5.84 -15.34 -3.50
N GLU A 200 6.39 -14.13 -3.68
CA GLU A 200 7.85 -13.89 -3.63
C GLU A 200 8.45 -14.36 -2.30
N LEU A 201 7.79 -14.03 -1.17
CA LEU A 201 8.22 -14.46 0.15
C LEU A 201 8.16 -15.98 0.29
N LYS A 202 7.12 -16.62 -0.25
CA LYS A 202 6.95 -18.07 -0.23
C LYS A 202 8.06 -18.76 -1.02
N ILE A 203 8.33 -18.31 -2.25
CA ILE A 203 9.41 -18.83 -3.10
C ILE A 203 10.78 -18.66 -2.41
N SER A 204 11.03 -17.50 -1.80
CA SER A 204 12.26 -17.24 -1.04
C SER A 204 12.40 -18.23 0.14
N ASN A 205 11.31 -18.47 0.87
CA ASN A 205 11.31 -19.38 2.01
C ASN A 205 11.49 -20.85 1.58
N GLU A 206 10.83 -21.28 0.49
CA GLU A 206 11.02 -22.62 -0.09
C GLU A 206 12.48 -22.83 -0.56
N THR A 207 13.06 -21.83 -1.21
CA THR A 207 14.48 -21.85 -1.62
C THR A 207 15.40 -21.99 -0.41
N LYS A 208 15.16 -21.22 0.66
CA LYS A 208 15.91 -21.32 1.91
C LYS A 208 15.79 -22.70 2.55
N ASN A 209 14.58 -23.27 2.61
CA ASN A 209 14.35 -24.59 3.19
C ASN A 209 15.04 -25.69 2.38
N LYS A 210 15.00 -25.62 1.05
CA LYS A 210 15.71 -26.56 0.17
C LYS A 210 17.22 -26.48 0.39
N LEU A 211 17.77 -25.26 0.51
CA LEU A 211 19.19 -25.02 0.79
C LEU A 211 19.61 -25.61 2.14
N LEU A 212 18.82 -25.40 3.20
CA LEU A 212 19.08 -26.00 4.52
C LEU A 212 18.99 -27.53 4.51
N SER A 213 18.09 -28.10 3.71
CA SER A 213 17.96 -29.55 3.57
C SER A 213 19.18 -30.17 2.87
N ILE A 214 19.65 -29.57 1.77
CA ILE A 214 20.87 -29.98 1.07
C ILE A 214 22.08 -29.88 2.01
N LEU A 215 22.17 -28.78 2.76
CA LEU A 215 23.20 -28.58 3.78
C LEU A 215 23.23 -29.71 4.83
N ALA A 216 22.07 -30.02 5.40
CA ALA A 216 21.97 -31.05 6.42
C ALA A 216 22.35 -32.43 5.88
N HIS A 217 22.01 -32.73 4.62
CA HIS A 217 22.39 -33.97 3.96
C HIS A 217 23.91 -34.05 3.74
N ASP A 218 24.49 -33.02 3.11
CA ASP A 218 25.90 -33.05 2.70
C ASP A 218 26.87 -32.96 3.89
N LEU A 219 26.45 -32.37 5.01
CA LEU A 219 27.23 -32.37 6.25
C LEU A 219 27.16 -33.69 7.03
N ARG A 220 26.08 -34.48 6.87
CA ARG A 220 25.89 -35.71 7.66
C ARG A 220 26.94 -36.77 7.34
N ALA A 221 27.29 -36.93 6.06
CA ALA A 221 28.27 -37.91 5.61
C ALA A 221 29.69 -37.67 6.20
N PRO A 222 30.31 -36.48 6.02
CA PRO A 222 31.64 -36.24 6.57
C PRO A 222 31.67 -36.23 8.10
N LEU A 223 30.61 -35.74 8.76
CA LEU A 223 30.52 -35.80 10.23
C LEU A 223 30.46 -37.25 10.73
N GLY A 224 29.74 -38.13 10.03
CA GLY A 224 29.76 -39.57 10.30
C GLY A 224 31.14 -40.19 10.13
N SER A 225 31.86 -39.84 9.05
CA SER A 225 33.23 -40.29 8.82
C SER A 225 34.19 -39.82 9.92
N ILE A 226 34.12 -38.54 10.30
CA ILE A 226 34.90 -37.96 11.40
C ILE A 226 34.62 -38.68 12.71
N GLN A 227 33.35 -38.94 13.02
CA GLN A 227 32.96 -39.69 14.21
C GLN A 227 33.54 -41.10 14.22
N ASN A 228 33.41 -41.85 13.13
CA ASN A 228 33.97 -43.20 13.01
C ASN A 228 35.50 -43.22 13.21
N TYR A 229 36.23 -42.25 12.62
CA TYR A 229 37.67 -42.14 12.82
C TYR A 229 38.05 -41.87 14.28
N LEU A 230 37.27 -41.04 14.99
CA LEU A 230 37.48 -40.78 16.41
C LEU A 230 37.17 -42.02 17.27
N GLU A 231 36.10 -42.75 16.96
CA GLU A 231 35.74 -44.01 17.62
C GLU A 231 36.87 -45.04 17.46
N PHE A 232 37.39 -45.24 16.25
CA PHE A 232 38.54 -46.13 15.99
C PHE A 232 39.80 -45.73 16.77
N LEU A 233 40.10 -44.44 16.86
CA LEU A 233 41.23 -43.95 17.64
C LEU A 233 41.05 -44.15 19.16
N SER A 234 39.82 -44.29 19.64
CA SER A 234 39.51 -44.39 21.08
C SER A 234 39.32 -45.82 21.58
N GLU A 235 38.80 -46.73 20.74
CA GLU A 235 38.39 -48.08 21.16
C GLU A 235 39.32 -49.19 20.67
N LEU A 236 40.14 -48.96 19.64
CA LEU A 236 41.00 -49.97 19.06
C LEU A 236 42.44 -49.84 19.55
N ASP A 237 43.05 -50.97 19.89
CA ASP A 237 44.50 -51.08 20.14
C ASP A 237 45.23 -51.06 18.79
N LEU A 238 45.56 -49.84 18.33
CA LEU A 238 46.16 -49.58 17.03
C LEU A 238 47.68 -49.46 17.15
N ASP A 239 48.40 -50.02 16.17
CA ASP A 239 49.84 -49.74 16.04
C ASP A 239 50.10 -48.29 15.59
N GLU A 240 51.33 -47.80 15.76
CA GLU A 240 51.70 -46.42 15.41
C GLU A 240 51.46 -46.09 13.93
N LYS A 241 51.63 -47.04 13.00
CA LYS A 241 51.39 -46.81 11.57
C LYS A 241 49.89 -46.67 11.27
N GLN A 242 49.06 -47.51 11.88
CA GLN A 242 47.60 -47.46 11.76
C GLN A 242 47.07 -46.15 12.34
N LYS A 243 47.55 -45.78 13.52
CA LYS A 243 47.18 -44.52 14.19
C LYS A 243 47.55 -43.30 13.35
N GLN A 244 48.76 -43.29 12.76
CA GLN A 244 49.21 -42.22 11.87
C GLN A 244 48.37 -42.14 10.59
N SER A 245 48.00 -43.29 10.01
CA SER A 245 47.14 -43.36 8.82
C SER A 245 45.72 -42.83 9.09
N ILE A 246 45.08 -43.25 10.18
CA ILE A 246 43.74 -42.78 10.58
C ILE A 246 43.77 -41.28 10.88
N THR A 247 44.79 -40.80 11.61
CA THR A 247 44.95 -39.37 11.92
C THR A 247 45.10 -38.53 10.65
N SER A 248 45.84 -39.03 9.65
CA SER A 248 45.98 -38.34 8.35
C SER A 248 44.67 -38.28 7.58
N SER A 249 43.87 -39.36 7.61
CA SER A 249 42.57 -39.43 6.95
C SER A 249 41.55 -38.52 7.63
N LEU A 250 41.51 -38.51 8.96
CA LEU A 250 40.68 -37.60 9.76
C LEU A 250 41.01 -36.14 9.48
N LEU A 251 42.30 -35.78 9.39
CA LEU A 251 42.72 -34.42 9.05
C LEU A 251 42.28 -34.03 7.64
N SER A 252 42.38 -34.94 6.67
CA SER A 252 41.92 -34.74 5.30
C SER A 252 40.40 -34.50 5.26
N GLU A 253 39.62 -35.36 5.92
CA GLU A 253 38.16 -35.27 5.95
C GLU A 253 37.68 -33.97 6.63
N THR A 254 38.33 -33.57 7.72
CA THR A 254 38.04 -32.32 8.41
C THR A 254 38.31 -31.11 7.51
N LYS A 255 39.45 -31.09 6.79
CA LYS A 255 39.77 -30.03 5.83
C LYS A 255 38.77 -29.97 4.68
N ASN A 256 38.38 -31.12 4.13
CA ASN A 256 37.40 -31.19 3.06
C ASN A 256 36.04 -30.66 3.51
N THR A 257 35.60 -31.04 4.72
CA THR A 257 34.35 -30.56 5.34
C THR A 257 34.38 -29.05 5.55
N GLN A 258 35.51 -28.52 6.06
CA GLN A 258 35.69 -27.09 6.26
C GLN A 258 35.63 -26.32 4.93
N GLN A 259 36.28 -26.83 3.88
CA GLN A 259 36.24 -26.24 2.55
C GLN A 259 34.82 -26.26 1.96
N MET A 260 34.09 -27.36 2.12
CA MET A 260 32.70 -27.48 1.70
C MET A 260 31.81 -26.44 2.39
N LEU A 261 31.93 -26.33 3.72
CA LEU A 261 31.18 -25.34 4.51
C LEU A 261 31.51 -23.91 4.06
N SER A 262 32.79 -23.61 3.81
CA SER A 262 33.23 -22.29 3.32
C SER A 262 32.68 -21.96 1.94
N ASN A 263 32.72 -22.91 1.00
CA ASN A 263 32.16 -22.75 -0.34
C ASN A 263 30.65 -22.49 -0.27
N LEU A 264 29.96 -23.19 0.62
CA LEU A 264 28.51 -23.06 0.77
C LEU A 264 28.12 -21.75 1.46
N LEU A 265 28.86 -21.31 2.48
CA LEU A 265 28.69 -19.98 3.08
C LEU A 265 28.88 -18.87 2.03
N SER A 266 29.91 -18.98 1.20
CA SER A 266 30.16 -18.05 0.10
C SER A 266 29.01 -18.05 -0.91
N TRP A 267 28.52 -19.23 -1.28
CA TRP A 267 27.37 -19.36 -2.18
C TRP A 267 26.08 -18.79 -1.57
N SER A 268 25.75 -19.12 -0.32
CA SER A 268 24.59 -18.57 0.41
C SER A 268 24.64 -17.05 0.50
N LYS A 269 25.83 -16.48 0.77
CA LYS A 269 26.02 -15.03 0.81
C LYS A 269 25.74 -14.39 -0.55
N SER A 270 26.22 -14.99 -1.64
CA SER A 270 25.97 -14.48 -2.99
C SER A 270 24.49 -14.55 -3.41
N GLN A 271 23.72 -15.52 -2.90
CA GLN A 271 22.27 -15.59 -3.11
C GLN A 271 21.51 -14.53 -2.30
N MET A 272 22.00 -14.15 -1.11
CA MET A 272 21.34 -13.18 -0.24
C MET A 272 21.66 -11.72 -0.60
N GLU A 273 22.92 -11.40 -0.88
CA GLU A 273 23.39 -10.04 -1.14
C GLU A 273 23.45 -9.70 -2.64
N GLY A 274 23.23 -10.69 -3.51
CA GLY A 274 23.50 -10.59 -4.94
C GLY A 274 25.00 -10.71 -5.24
N VAL A 275 25.34 -10.79 -6.53
CA VAL A 275 26.74 -10.92 -6.98
C VAL A 275 27.30 -9.53 -7.26
N THR A 276 28.28 -9.09 -6.44
CA THR A 276 29.08 -7.90 -6.75
C THR A 276 30.20 -8.27 -7.71
N VAL A 277 30.06 -7.89 -8.99
CA VAL A 277 31.08 -8.14 -10.02
C VAL A 277 32.05 -6.96 -10.07
N ASN A 278 33.34 -7.23 -9.85
CA ASN A 278 34.40 -6.25 -10.07
C ASN A 278 35.13 -6.57 -11.38
N LEU A 279 34.97 -5.72 -12.39
CA LEU A 279 35.57 -5.91 -13.71
C LEU A 279 37.01 -5.39 -13.69
N GLN A 280 37.97 -6.27 -14.00
CA GLN A 280 39.39 -5.93 -14.11
C GLN A 280 40.04 -6.76 -15.21
N GLU A 281 41.11 -6.24 -15.81
CA GLU A 281 41.96 -7.04 -16.71
C GLU A 281 42.64 -8.15 -15.91
N ILE A 282 42.55 -9.39 -16.39
CA ILE A 282 43.14 -10.56 -15.76
C ILE A 282 43.99 -11.32 -16.76
N ASN A 283 45.17 -11.76 -16.32
CA ASN A 283 45.99 -12.71 -17.07
C ASN A 283 45.34 -14.10 -16.97
N LEU A 284 44.77 -14.58 -18.08
CA LEU A 284 44.03 -15.84 -18.12
C LEU A 284 44.88 -17.03 -17.65
N LYS A 285 46.17 -17.06 -18.01
CA LYS A 285 47.09 -18.13 -17.65
C LYS A 285 47.29 -18.18 -16.14
N GLU A 286 47.55 -17.04 -15.51
CA GLU A 286 47.73 -16.96 -14.05
C GLU A 286 46.46 -17.27 -13.28
N ALA A 287 45.29 -16.87 -13.80
CA ALA A 287 44.00 -17.17 -13.18
C ALA A 287 43.65 -18.66 -13.22
N LEU A 288 44.01 -19.37 -14.28
CA LEU A 288 43.68 -20.80 -14.47
C LEU A 288 44.64 -21.76 -13.76
N MET A 289 45.91 -21.37 -13.58
CA MET A 289 46.95 -22.26 -13.06
C MET A 289 46.64 -22.87 -11.67
N PRO A 290 46.08 -22.13 -10.70
CA PRO A 290 45.68 -22.70 -9.41
C PRO A 290 44.61 -23.78 -9.54
N ALA A 291 43.65 -23.60 -10.46
CA ALA A 291 42.58 -24.57 -10.68
C ALA A 291 43.11 -25.86 -11.32
N ILE A 292 44.01 -25.74 -12.31
CA ILE A 292 44.68 -26.88 -12.94
C ILE A 292 45.49 -27.66 -11.90
N ARG A 293 46.33 -26.97 -11.11
CA ARG A 293 47.13 -27.61 -10.05
C ARG A 293 46.28 -28.32 -9.00
N ALA A 294 45.13 -27.75 -8.63
CA ALA A 294 44.22 -28.36 -7.66
C ALA A 294 43.57 -29.67 -8.18
N GLN A 295 43.46 -29.86 -9.50
CA GLN A 295 42.92 -31.09 -10.10
C GLN A 295 44.00 -32.09 -10.54
N GLN A 296 45.25 -31.67 -10.61
CA GLN A 296 46.39 -32.49 -11.06
C GLN A 296 46.44 -33.85 -10.32
N THR A 297 46.36 -33.84 -8.99
CA THR A 297 46.43 -35.06 -8.16
C THR A 297 45.29 -36.03 -8.48
N ARG A 298 44.05 -35.54 -8.66
CA ARG A 298 42.90 -36.37 -9.03
C ARG A 298 42.98 -36.87 -10.47
N ALA A 299 43.58 -36.08 -11.36
CA ALA A 299 43.79 -36.45 -12.75
C ALA A 299 44.81 -37.60 -12.84
N GLU A 300 45.92 -37.51 -12.09
CA GLU A 300 46.94 -38.56 -11.98
C GLU A 300 46.36 -39.85 -11.37
N GLU A 301 45.56 -39.76 -10.31
CA GLU A 301 44.86 -40.92 -9.72
C GLU A 301 43.93 -41.64 -10.72
N LYS A 302 43.44 -40.92 -11.73
CA LYS A 302 42.53 -41.44 -12.76
C LYS A 302 43.21 -41.65 -14.12
N SER A 303 44.53 -41.48 -14.22
CA SER A 303 45.29 -41.54 -15.47
C SER A 303 44.75 -40.59 -16.56
N ILE A 304 44.27 -39.41 -16.17
CA ILE A 304 43.77 -38.36 -17.05
C ILE A 304 44.85 -37.30 -17.23
N HIS A 305 45.10 -36.88 -18.46
CA HIS A 305 46.04 -35.79 -18.76
C HIS A 305 45.29 -34.45 -18.84
N LEU A 306 45.80 -33.42 -18.16
CA LEU A 306 45.28 -32.05 -18.22
C LEU A 306 46.21 -31.22 -19.12
N GLU A 307 45.67 -30.69 -20.22
CA GLU A 307 46.34 -29.75 -21.14
C GLU A 307 45.98 -28.29 -20.84
#